data_AF-A0A9D1DYG4-F1
#
_entry.id   AF-A0A9D1DYG4-F1
#
_cell.length_a   1.000
_cell.length_b   1.000
_cell.length_c   1.000
_cell.angle_alpha   90.00
_cell.angle_beta   90.00
_cell.angle_gamma   90.00
#
_symmetry.space_group_name_H-M   'P 1'
#
loop_
_entity.id
_entity.type
_entity.pdbx_description
1 polymer ?
#
loop_
_entity_poly.entity_id
_entity_poly.type
_entity_poly.pdbx_seq_one_letter_code
_entity_poly.pdbx_strand_id
1 'polypeptide(L)'
;MTGIPIIPERITVHLGRPDAYADNVTVPFIDYIKNVASSEIYPTWPDASLRANIYAQVTFALNRVYTEWYRSRGYNFDITNSTQYDQAFVYGREIFSNISDIVDELFNDYVRRQGSIEPLFTQFCNGTTVTCDGLSQWGTVELAQQGMTPYEILQYYYGNDIEIVVNAPVGSITPSYPGYPLGLGAGGRVVRILQLRLNRVSRNYPAIPKVSVDGVYGEQTRDAVRTFQQIFNLNPDGIVGKATWYKLENLYVAVKNLSELQSEGYTFEDFSAQFPSALEYGFRGRAVAILQHRLNMVAAYYGTIPTVAVDGIFGEDTRRSVIAFQNRFGLNPDGVVGEATWEKLFRVYQGILDSILDPAERPVPWDGQALSYGSRGERVRLLQEYLNVIADVYDLPKVNETGFFGDDTRNAVRLFQELAGLNPDGVVGERTWRRITEVYADIVTGLTRRAGQFPGTVLRG
;
A
#
# COMPACT_ATOMS: atom_id res chain seq x y z
N MET A 1 6.83 3.76 6.05
CA MET A 1 6.57 2.67 5.05
C MET A 1 6.79 3.18 3.62
N THR A 2 7.00 2.29 2.64
CA THR A 2 7.22 2.69 1.23
C THR A 2 6.16 2.05 0.31
N GLY A 3 4.92 2.54 0.35
CA GLY A 3 3.81 1.98 -0.45
C GLY A 3 2.46 2.62 -0.15
N ILE A 4 1.41 2.11 -0.82
CA ILE A 4 0.02 2.38 -0.46
C ILE A 4 -0.19 1.91 0.99
N PRO A 5 -0.85 2.69 1.86
CA PRO A 5 -1.10 2.28 3.24
C PRO A 5 -1.82 0.93 3.30
N ILE A 6 -1.32 0.06 4.18
CA ILE A 6 -1.96 -1.21 4.54
C ILE A 6 -2.36 -1.12 6.01
N ILE A 7 -3.49 -1.72 6.34
CA ILE A 7 -3.96 -1.80 7.72
C ILE A 7 -3.10 -2.84 8.43
N PRO A 8 -2.45 -2.50 9.55
CA PRO A 8 -1.55 -3.43 10.18
C PRO A 8 -2.33 -4.57 10.82
N GLU A 9 -1.82 -5.80 10.76
CA GLU A 9 -2.44 -6.93 11.49
C GLU A 9 -2.36 -6.72 13.01
N ARG A 10 -1.27 -6.09 13.47
CA ARG A 10 -0.98 -5.85 14.88
C ARG A 10 -0.42 -4.46 15.10
N ILE A 11 -0.64 -3.92 16.29
CA ILE A 11 -0.08 -2.65 16.74
C ILE A 11 0.53 -2.82 18.13
N THR A 12 1.73 -2.27 18.34
CA THR A 12 2.40 -2.23 19.64
C THR A 12 2.10 -0.91 20.35
N VAL A 13 1.36 -0.98 21.45
CA VAL A 13 0.97 0.16 22.30
C VAL A 13 1.90 0.25 23.50
N HIS A 14 2.46 1.42 23.74
CA HIS A 14 3.20 1.74 24.96
C HIS A 14 2.26 2.29 26.04
N LEU A 15 2.26 1.67 27.22
CA LEU A 15 1.33 1.97 28.33
C LEU A 15 1.78 3.16 29.19
N GLY A 16 2.28 4.22 28.57
CA GLY A 16 2.78 5.41 29.24
C GLY A 16 3.07 6.56 28.28
N ARG A 17 3.66 7.63 28.81
CA ARG A 17 4.27 8.68 27.97
C ARG A 17 5.47 8.11 27.21
N PRO A 18 5.86 8.66 26.05
CA PRO A 18 6.90 8.04 25.20
C PRO A 18 8.21 7.68 25.91
N ASP A 19 8.68 8.53 26.83
CA ASP A 19 9.93 8.32 27.58
C ASP A 19 9.73 7.71 28.97
N ALA A 20 8.49 7.38 29.35
CA ALA A 20 8.22 6.79 30.64
C ALA A 20 8.58 5.30 30.65
N TYR A 21 8.98 4.79 31.82
CA TYR A 21 9.10 3.35 32.00
C TYR A 21 7.70 2.74 32.09
N ALA A 22 7.27 2.05 31.04
CA ALA A 22 6.00 1.34 30.97
C ALA A 22 6.08 0.15 30.00
N ASP A 23 5.14 -0.78 30.12
CA ASP A 23 5.08 -1.97 29.29
C ASP A 23 4.64 -1.64 27.85
N ASN A 24 5.14 -2.45 26.91
CA ASN A 24 4.64 -2.47 25.53
C ASN A 24 3.75 -3.69 25.34
N VAL A 25 2.50 -3.47 24.93
CA VAL A 25 1.55 -4.54 24.61
C VAL A 25 1.28 -4.58 23.12
N THR A 26 1.32 -5.77 22.51
CA THR A 26 1.04 -5.92 21.09
C THR A 26 -0.27 -6.66 20.90
N VAL A 27 -1.25 -5.99 20.29
CA VAL A 27 -2.61 -6.51 20.09
C VAL A 27 -2.97 -6.50 18.60
N PRO A 28 -3.97 -7.28 18.15
CA PRO A 28 -4.56 -7.09 16.83
C PRO A 28 -5.00 -5.64 16.63
N PHE A 29 -4.79 -5.06 15.44
CA PHE A 29 -5.15 -3.66 15.20
C PHE A 29 -6.66 -3.42 15.36
N ILE A 30 -7.48 -4.37 14.93
CA ILE A 30 -8.94 -4.31 15.12
C ILE A 30 -9.30 -4.25 16.62
N ASP A 31 -8.65 -5.04 17.46
CA ASP A 31 -8.88 -5.04 18.91
C ASP A 31 -8.40 -3.72 19.56
N TYR A 32 -7.32 -3.14 19.04
CA TYR A 32 -6.88 -1.82 19.44
C TYR A 32 -7.96 -0.77 19.16
N ILE A 33 -8.52 -0.75 17.94
CA ILE A 33 -9.57 0.22 17.58
C ILE A 33 -10.84 -0.01 18.40
N LYS A 34 -11.26 -1.26 18.63
CA LYS A 34 -12.41 -1.58 19.52
C LYS A 34 -12.20 -1.04 20.94
N ASN A 35 -10.98 -1.18 21.45
CA ASN A 35 -10.59 -0.68 22.77
C ASN A 35 -10.60 0.85 22.82
N VAL A 36 -9.98 1.50 21.84
CA VAL A 36 -9.93 2.96 21.73
C VAL A 36 -11.34 3.54 21.61
N ALA A 37 -12.15 3.03 20.69
CA ALA A 37 -13.53 3.47 20.51
C ALA A 37 -14.34 3.33 21.80
N SER A 38 -14.21 2.19 22.50
CA SER A 38 -14.89 2.00 23.79
C SER A 38 -14.35 2.92 24.90
N SER A 39 -13.15 3.48 24.76
CA SER A 39 -12.47 4.37 25.72
C SER A 39 -12.70 5.85 25.47
N GLU A 40 -12.96 6.21 24.22
CA GLU A 40 -13.01 7.59 23.76
C GLU A 40 -14.44 8.09 23.54
N ILE A 41 -15.39 7.18 23.21
CA ILE A 41 -16.76 7.56 22.84
C ILE A 41 -17.81 6.73 23.57
N TYR A 42 -19.02 7.29 23.70
CA TYR A 42 -20.12 6.62 24.38
C TYR A 42 -20.95 5.78 23.40
N PRO A 43 -21.29 4.52 23.76
CA PRO A 43 -22.04 3.63 22.86
C PRO A 43 -23.47 4.11 22.58
N THR A 44 -24.00 5.05 23.35
CA THR A 44 -25.36 5.59 23.18
C THR A 44 -25.44 6.76 22.19
N TRP A 45 -24.31 7.20 21.63
CA TRP A 45 -24.29 8.27 20.64
C TRP A 45 -24.96 7.85 19.33
N PRO A 46 -25.44 8.82 18.52
CA PRO A 46 -26.01 8.53 17.20
C PRO A 46 -25.03 7.73 16.33
N ASP A 47 -25.55 6.81 15.51
CA ASP A 47 -24.73 5.96 14.63
C ASP A 47 -23.76 6.76 13.76
N ALA A 48 -24.23 7.86 13.16
CA ALA A 48 -23.38 8.71 12.33
C ALA A 48 -22.20 9.33 13.10
N SER A 49 -22.43 9.67 14.38
CA SER A 49 -21.40 10.18 15.29
C SER A 49 -20.39 9.09 15.65
N LEU A 50 -20.86 7.87 15.96
CA LEU A 50 -19.98 6.73 16.25
C LEU A 50 -19.05 6.43 15.07
N ARG A 51 -19.61 6.32 13.86
CA ARG A 51 -18.86 6.03 12.63
C ARG A 51 -17.83 7.10 12.30
N ALA A 52 -18.19 8.38 12.40
CA ALA A 52 -17.26 9.49 12.16
C ALA A 52 -16.07 9.46 13.13
N ASN A 53 -16.31 9.18 14.41
CA ASN A 53 -15.24 9.04 15.40
C ASN A 53 -14.36 7.81 15.12
N ILE A 54 -14.95 6.67 14.75
CA ILE A 54 -14.20 5.44 14.46
C ILE A 54 -13.32 5.62 13.21
N TYR A 55 -13.81 6.27 12.14
CA TYR A 55 -12.97 6.63 10.99
C TYR A 55 -11.76 7.49 11.41
N ALA A 56 -11.99 8.51 12.24
CA ALA A 56 -10.91 9.35 12.76
C ALA A 56 -9.93 8.55 13.63
N GLN A 57 -10.40 7.59 14.41
CA GLN A 57 -9.55 6.76 15.26
C GLN A 57 -8.69 5.78 14.47
N VAL A 58 -9.27 5.08 13.49
CA VAL A 58 -8.55 4.18 12.57
C VAL A 58 -7.48 4.95 11.82
N THR A 59 -7.85 6.09 11.26
CA THR A 59 -6.94 6.90 10.43
C THR A 59 -5.78 7.47 11.26
N PHE A 60 -6.04 7.91 12.50
CA PHE A 60 -5.01 8.41 13.41
C PHE A 60 -3.96 7.32 13.70
N ALA A 61 -4.42 6.14 14.11
CA ALA A 61 -3.55 5.01 14.43
C ALA A 61 -2.75 4.59 13.19
N LEU A 62 -3.41 4.50 12.03
CA LEU A 62 -2.76 4.16 10.78
C LEU A 62 -1.72 5.21 10.38
N ASN A 63 -1.97 6.50 10.59
CA ASN A 63 -0.98 7.55 10.33
C ASN A 63 0.28 7.37 11.19
N ARG A 64 0.14 7.08 12.50
CA ARG A 64 1.28 6.81 13.40
C ARG A 64 2.15 5.66 12.90
N VAL A 65 1.51 4.59 12.47
CA VAL A 65 2.18 3.40 11.93
C VAL A 65 2.82 3.72 10.57
N TYR A 66 2.08 4.34 9.65
CA TYR A 66 2.52 4.63 8.28
C TYR A 66 3.74 5.55 8.23
N THR A 67 3.72 6.60 9.05
CA THR A 67 4.81 7.57 9.20
C THR A 67 5.96 7.07 10.06
N GLU A 68 5.83 5.86 10.63
CA GLU A 68 6.78 5.30 11.60
C GLU A 68 7.11 6.32 12.70
N TRP A 69 6.08 7.03 13.22
CA TRP A 69 6.27 8.19 14.07
C TRP A 69 7.17 7.88 15.28
N TYR A 70 6.87 6.84 16.04
CA TYR A 70 7.70 6.44 17.18
C TYR A 70 8.93 5.64 16.76
N ARG A 71 8.79 4.71 15.81
CA ARG A 71 9.90 3.86 15.33
C ARG A 71 11.06 4.67 14.75
N SER A 72 10.76 5.71 13.97
CA SER A 72 11.77 6.62 13.39
C SER A 72 12.51 7.46 14.44
N ARG A 73 11.95 7.60 15.64
CA ARG A 73 12.53 8.28 16.80
C ARG A 73 13.32 7.34 17.71
N GLY A 74 13.43 6.06 17.36
CA GLY A 74 14.20 5.06 18.11
C GLY A 74 13.38 4.26 19.11
N TYR A 75 12.07 4.50 19.22
CA TYR A 75 11.20 3.67 20.05
C TYR A 75 10.90 2.32 19.39
N ASN A 76 10.54 1.34 20.22
CA ASN A 76 10.19 -0.01 19.82
C ASN A 76 8.67 -0.29 19.85
N PHE A 77 7.86 0.76 19.86
CA PHE A 77 6.41 0.72 19.81
C PHE A 77 5.87 1.64 18.71
N ASP A 78 4.58 1.53 18.40
CA ASP A 78 3.93 2.21 17.28
C ASP A 78 3.04 3.38 17.71
N ILE A 79 2.51 3.33 18.94
CA ILE A 79 1.62 4.34 19.52
C ILE A 79 1.67 4.29 21.05
N THR A 80 1.32 5.38 21.74
CA THR A 80 1.13 5.39 23.21
C THR A 80 -0.35 5.31 23.58
N ASN A 81 -0.66 5.00 24.84
CA ASN A 81 -2.01 5.15 25.39
C ASN A 81 -2.24 6.50 26.11
N SER A 82 -1.30 7.43 25.98
CA SER A 82 -1.36 8.72 26.65
C SER A 82 -2.15 9.71 25.80
N THR A 83 -3.33 10.13 26.27
CA THR A 83 -4.21 11.09 25.57
C THR A 83 -3.59 12.46 25.33
N GLN A 84 -2.44 12.76 25.96
CA GLN A 84 -1.63 13.94 25.65
C GLN A 84 -0.96 13.85 24.27
N TYR A 85 -0.69 12.63 23.79
CA TYR A 85 0.07 12.38 22.57
C TYR A 85 -0.75 11.61 21.52
N ASP A 86 -1.54 10.63 21.97
CA ASP A 86 -2.26 9.67 21.14
C ASP A 86 -3.67 9.41 21.71
N GLN A 87 -4.15 8.17 21.62
CA GLN A 87 -5.53 7.78 21.90
C GLN A 87 -5.62 7.02 23.24
N ALA A 88 -6.74 7.17 23.95
CA ALA A 88 -7.00 6.43 25.18
C ALA A 88 -7.11 4.93 24.86
N PHE A 89 -6.23 4.16 25.48
CA PHE A 89 -6.24 2.70 25.41
C PHE A 89 -6.03 2.13 26.81
N VAL A 90 -6.89 1.19 27.20
CA VAL A 90 -6.84 0.54 28.52
C VAL A 90 -6.68 -0.96 28.31
N TYR A 91 -5.51 -1.50 28.63
CA TYR A 91 -5.24 -2.93 28.46
C TYR A 91 -6.18 -3.78 29.33
N GLY A 92 -6.88 -4.74 28.71
CA GLY A 92 -7.76 -5.68 29.41
C GLY A 92 -9.16 -5.14 29.75
N ARG A 93 -9.59 -3.98 29.23
CA ARG A 93 -10.96 -3.48 29.43
C ARG A 93 -12.02 -4.28 28.68
N GLU A 94 -13.27 -4.09 29.09
CA GLU A 94 -14.45 -4.56 28.35
C GLU A 94 -14.76 -3.65 27.14
N ILE A 95 -15.33 -4.25 26.09
CA ILE A 95 -15.66 -3.60 24.82
C ILE A 95 -17.19 -3.62 24.66
N PHE A 96 -17.77 -2.49 24.23
CA PHE A 96 -19.20 -2.41 23.96
C PHE A 96 -19.56 -3.09 22.64
N SER A 97 -20.58 -3.96 22.62
CA SER A 97 -20.92 -4.77 21.44
C SER A 97 -21.26 -3.92 20.22
N ASN A 98 -22.06 -2.88 20.38
CA ASN A 98 -22.43 -2.00 19.27
C ASN A 98 -21.23 -1.24 18.68
N ILE A 99 -20.23 -0.90 19.52
CA ILE A 99 -18.98 -0.32 19.04
C ILE A 99 -18.16 -1.38 18.31
N SER A 100 -18.09 -2.61 18.85
CA SER A 100 -17.41 -3.72 18.18
C SER A 100 -17.95 -3.95 16.77
N ASP A 101 -19.27 -4.00 16.61
CA ASP A 101 -19.93 -4.24 15.33
C ASP A 101 -19.56 -3.16 14.30
N ILE A 102 -19.60 -1.89 14.69
CA ILE A 102 -19.22 -0.78 13.80
C ILE A 102 -17.72 -0.83 13.47
N VAL A 103 -16.85 -1.19 14.42
CA VAL A 103 -15.42 -1.34 14.15
C VAL A 103 -15.15 -2.51 13.20
N ASP A 104 -15.87 -3.62 13.33
CA ASP A 104 -15.74 -4.77 12.42
C ASP A 104 -16.05 -4.38 10.96
N GLU A 105 -16.94 -3.41 10.74
CA GLU A 105 -17.23 -2.86 9.41
C GLU A 105 -16.17 -1.87 8.91
N LEU A 106 -15.57 -1.07 9.80
CA LEU A 106 -14.81 0.13 9.41
C LEU A 106 -13.30 0.03 9.62
N PHE A 107 -12.79 -0.98 10.32
CA PHE A 107 -11.39 -0.99 10.76
C PHE A 107 -10.36 -0.96 9.63
N ASN A 108 -10.77 -1.31 8.40
CA ASN A 108 -9.94 -1.28 7.22
C ASN A 108 -10.27 -0.14 6.24
N ASP A 109 -11.05 0.83 6.69
CA ASP A 109 -11.33 2.07 5.97
C ASP A 109 -10.64 3.25 6.65
N TYR A 110 -10.07 4.16 5.87
CA TYR A 110 -9.36 5.32 6.43
C TYR A 110 -9.54 6.59 5.60
N VAL A 111 -9.38 7.73 6.25
CA VAL A 111 -9.49 9.06 5.63
C VAL A 111 -8.14 9.50 5.08
N ARG A 112 -8.13 10.09 3.88
CA ARG A 112 -6.97 10.81 3.34
C ARG A 112 -7.40 12.07 2.63
N ARG A 113 -6.46 12.98 2.34
CA ARG A 113 -6.72 14.09 1.41
C ARG A 113 -6.72 13.58 -0.03
N GLN A 114 -7.59 14.15 -0.86
CA GLN A 114 -7.66 13.85 -2.29
C GLN A 114 -6.31 14.20 -2.95
N GLY A 115 -5.78 13.28 -3.74
CA GLY A 115 -4.45 13.42 -4.34
C GLY A 115 -3.28 13.05 -3.42
N SER A 116 -3.55 12.74 -2.14
CA SER A 116 -2.56 12.23 -1.19
C SER A 116 -2.62 10.71 -1.06
N ILE A 117 -1.52 10.09 -0.64
CA ILE A 117 -1.44 8.63 -0.47
C ILE A 117 -1.57 8.23 0.99
N GLU A 118 -1.00 9.02 1.90
CA GLU A 118 -0.96 8.71 3.31
C GLU A 118 -2.32 8.86 4.00
N PRO A 119 -2.53 8.12 5.10
CA PRO A 119 -3.67 8.38 5.98
C PRO A 119 -3.54 9.77 6.59
N LEU A 120 -4.63 10.53 6.58
CA LEU A 120 -4.67 11.86 7.18
C LEU A 120 -4.36 11.77 8.69
N PHE A 121 -3.59 12.70 9.23
CA PHE A 121 -3.50 12.83 10.69
C PHE A 121 -4.79 13.45 11.23
N THR A 122 -5.78 12.58 11.47
CA THR A 122 -7.12 12.92 11.97
C THR A 122 -7.05 13.24 13.46
N GLN A 123 -6.44 14.37 13.80
CA GLN A 123 -6.43 14.88 15.17
C GLN A 123 -7.87 15.00 15.67
N PHE A 124 -8.12 14.55 16.89
CA PHE A 124 -9.41 14.73 17.53
C PHE A 124 -9.20 15.05 19.02
N CYS A 125 -10.23 15.62 19.62
CA CYS A 125 -10.29 15.95 21.03
C CYS A 125 -11.72 15.84 21.53
N ASN A 126 -11.89 15.78 22.84
CA ASN A 126 -13.20 15.63 23.44
C ASN A 126 -14.19 16.73 23.01
N GLY A 127 -13.73 17.98 22.89
CA GLY A 127 -14.54 19.09 22.41
C GLY A 127 -15.46 19.76 23.44
N THR A 128 -15.54 19.23 24.67
CA THR A 128 -16.23 19.92 25.78
C THR A 128 -15.25 20.60 26.73
N THR A 129 -14.21 19.89 27.15
CA THR A 129 -13.17 20.39 28.07
C THR A 129 -11.89 20.80 27.36
N VAL A 130 -11.66 20.27 26.15
CA VAL A 130 -10.47 20.52 25.34
C VAL A 130 -10.92 20.72 23.89
N THR A 131 -10.51 21.83 23.29
CA THR A 131 -10.72 22.13 21.87
C THR A 131 -9.41 21.98 21.10
N CYS A 132 -9.50 21.53 19.86
CA CYS A 132 -8.40 21.31 18.93
C CYS A 132 -8.87 21.68 17.52
N ASP A 133 -7.93 21.80 16.59
CA ASP A 133 -8.25 22.15 15.20
C ASP A 133 -8.91 21.01 14.43
N GLY A 134 -8.91 19.79 14.99
CA GLY A 134 -9.51 18.60 14.40
C GLY A 134 -10.91 18.28 14.94
N LEU A 135 -11.29 17.00 14.88
CA LEU A 135 -12.65 16.57 15.22
C LEU A 135 -12.97 16.74 16.70
N SER A 136 -14.09 17.41 16.99
CA SER A 136 -14.71 17.47 18.31
C SER A 136 -15.60 16.25 18.52
N GLN A 137 -15.22 15.33 19.41
CA GLN A 137 -15.95 14.09 19.67
C GLN A 137 -17.40 14.36 20.09
N TRP A 138 -17.64 15.33 20.97
CA TRP A 138 -19.01 15.72 21.33
C TRP A 138 -19.71 16.53 20.24
N GLY A 139 -18.96 17.32 19.47
CA GLY A 139 -19.52 18.09 18.36
C GLY A 139 -20.08 17.20 17.25
N THR A 140 -19.57 15.97 17.06
CA THR A 140 -20.17 15.04 16.09
C THR A 140 -21.57 14.59 16.47
N VAL A 141 -21.92 14.62 17.77
CA VAL A 141 -23.27 14.25 18.24
C VAL A 141 -24.29 15.27 17.77
N GLU A 142 -23.98 16.56 17.89
CA GLU A 142 -24.87 17.65 17.45
C GLU A 142 -25.07 17.60 15.93
N LEU A 143 -23.98 17.45 15.17
CA LEU A 143 -24.05 17.36 13.70
C LEU A 143 -24.85 16.12 13.23
N ALA A 144 -24.67 14.98 13.91
CA ALA A 144 -25.47 13.79 13.64
C ALA A 144 -26.97 14.00 13.95
N GLN A 145 -27.30 14.72 15.03
CA GLN A 145 -28.68 15.07 15.36
C GLN A 145 -29.30 16.03 14.34
N GLN A 146 -28.48 16.86 13.68
CA GLN A 146 -28.88 17.69 12.54
C GLN A 146 -29.06 16.89 11.24
N GLY A 147 -28.83 15.58 11.26
CA GLY A 147 -29.03 14.67 10.12
C GLY A 147 -27.83 14.51 9.20
N MET A 148 -26.64 15.00 9.59
CA MET A 148 -25.43 14.82 8.80
C MET A 148 -24.96 13.36 8.82
N THR A 149 -24.50 12.89 7.67
CA THR A 149 -23.89 11.56 7.49
C THR A 149 -22.48 11.52 8.11
N PRO A 150 -21.91 10.32 8.38
CA PRO A 150 -20.54 10.21 8.89
C PRO A 150 -19.51 10.97 8.03
N TYR A 151 -19.66 10.90 6.70
CA TYR A 151 -18.74 11.54 5.77
C TYR A 151 -18.87 13.07 5.78
N GLU A 152 -20.09 13.61 5.82
CA GLU A 152 -20.31 15.05 5.93
C GLU A 152 -19.77 15.60 7.26
N ILE A 153 -19.89 14.84 8.35
CA ILE A 153 -19.29 15.19 9.64
C ILE A 153 -17.75 15.23 9.53
N LEU A 154 -17.14 14.24 8.87
CA LEU A 154 -15.69 14.25 8.63
C LEU A 154 -15.27 15.45 7.77
N GLN A 155 -16.03 15.79 6.72
CA GLN A 155 -15.76 16.95 5.87
C GLN A 155 -15.88 18.27 6.63
N TYR A 156 -16.84 18.37 7.55
CA TYR A 156 -16.99 19.54 8.43
C TYR A 156 -15.72 19.82 9.24
N TYR A 157 -15.07 18.78 9.79
CA TYR A 157 -13.87 18.95 10.63
C TYR A 157 -12.55 18.94 9.85
N TYR A 158 -12.44 18.18 8.76
CA TYR A 158 -11.17 17.95 8.08
C TYR A 158 -11.05 18.63 6.70
N GLY A 159 -12.13 19.27 6.24
CA GLY A 159 -12.23 19.92 4.94
C GLY A 159 -12.93 19.06 3.89
N ASN A 160 -13.37 19.71 2.81
CA ASN A 160 -14.10 19.04 1.70
C ASN A 160 -13.18 18.27 0.75
N ASP A 161 -11.86 18.43 0.89
CA ASP A 161 -10.81 17.83 0.08
C ASP A 161 -10.35 16.46 0.62
N ILE A 162 -11.18 15.79 1.43
CA ILE A 162 -10.92 14.43 1.91
C ILE A 162 -11.61 13.38 1.03
N GLU A 163 -11.18 12.13 1.15
CA GLU A 163 -11.90 10.94 0.70
C GLU A 163 -11.69 9.79 1.68
N ILE A 164 -12.61 8.82 1.67
CA ILE A 164 -12.46 7.57 2.42
C ILE A 164 -11.91 6.51 1.47
N VAL A 165 -10.74 5.96 1.80
CA VAL A 165 -10.23 4.75 1.19
C VAL A 165 -10.94 3.58 1.83
N VAL A 166 -11.68 2.82 1.02
CA VAL A 166 -12.46 1.66 1.48
C VAL A 166 -11.71 0.36 1.22
N ASN A 167 -11.87 -0.60 2.12
CA ASN A 167 -11.32 -1.96 2.00
C ASN A 167 -9.81 -2.00 1.77
N ALA A 168 -9.06 -1.22 2.57
CA ALA A 168 -7.62 -1.27 2.51
C ALA A 168 -7.10 -2.67 2.90
N PRO A 169 -6.06 -3.18 2.22
CA PRO A 169 -5.53 -4.50 2.52
C PRO A 169 -4.97 -4.54 3.94
N VAL A 170 -5.23 -5.64 4.66
CA VAL A 170 -4.68 -5.92 5.97
C VAL A 170 -3.42 -6.76 5.81
N GLY A 171 -2.34 -6.41 6.51
CA GLY A 171 -1.10 -7.19 6.45
C GLY A 171 -0.05 -6.76 7.45
N SER A 172 1.05 -7.50 7.47
CA SER A 172 2.20 -7.20 8.32
C SER A 172 2.91 -5.91 7.90
N ILE A 173 3.18 -5.04 8.89
CA ILE A 173 3.96 -3.82 8.67
C ILE A 173 5.41 -4.20 8.38
N THR A 174 5.86 -3.95 7.15
CA THR A 174 7.30 -4.02 6.84
C THR A 174 7.94 -2.66 7.14
N PRO A 175 8.99 -2.62 7.98
CA PRO A 175 9.69 -1.37 8.28
C PRO A 175 10.20 -0.68 7.00
N SER A 176 10.29 0.65 6.99
CA SER A 176 10.75 1.38 5.79
C SER A 176 12.23 1.15 5.48
N TYR A 177 13.04 0.83 6.49
CA TYR A 177 14.43 0.47 6.29
C TYR A 177 14.53 -0.91 5.62
N PRO A 178 15.25 -1.05 4.49
CA PRO A 178 15.29 -2.29 3.70
C PRO A 178 15.97 -3.48 4.40
N GLY A 179 16.49 -3.31 5.63
CA GLY A 179 17.18 -4.35 6.38
C GLY A 179 18.68 -4.46 6.07
N TYR A 180 19.19 -3.74 5.07
CA TYR A 180 20.60 -3.71 4.68
C TYR A 180 21.09 -2.27 4.42
N PRO A 181 22.37 -1.98 4.66
CA PRO A 181 22.92 -0.65 4.44
C PRO A 181 23.00 -0.31 2.94
N LEU A 182 22.77 0.96 2.60
CA LEU A 182 22.97 1.48 1.24
C LEU A 182 24.29 2.24 1.15
N GLY A 183 25.08 1.97 0.12
CA GLY A 183 26.35 2.62 -0.15
C GLY A 183 26.67 2.57 -1.63
N LEU A 184 27.91 2.92 -2.00
CA LEU A 184 28.34 2.97 -3.40
C LEU A 184 27.99 1.70 -4.17
N GLY A 185 27.43 1.87 -5.36
CA GLY A 185 27.03 0.77 -6.24
C GLY A 185 25.67 0.15 -5.91
N ALA A 186 25.04 0.52 -4.78
CA ALA A 186 23.64 0.18 -4.54
C ALA A 186 22.75 0.88 -5.58
N GLY A 187 21.65 0.24 -5.96
CA GLY A 187 20.73 0.81 -6.94
C GLY A 187 19.31 0.28 -6.83
N GLY A 188 18.44 0.88 -7.63
CA GLY A 188 17.02 0.53 -7.69
C GLY A 188 16.14 1.41 -6.80
N ARG A 189 14.93 0.90 -6.54
CA ARG A 189 13.83 1.68 -5.94
C ARG A 189 14.20 2.30 -4.59
N VAL A 190 14.91 1.57 -3.73
CA VAL A 190 15.25 2.03 -2.38
C VAL A 190 16.23 3.23 -2.42
N VAL A 191 17.19 3.22 -3.34
CA VAL A 191 18.12 4.35 -3.53
C VAL A 191 17.38 5.57 -4.09
N ARG A 192 16.43 5.37 -4.99
CA ARG A 192 15.61 6.47 -5.52
C ARG A 192 14.77 7.14 -4.44
N ILE A 193 14.18 6.34 -3.54
CA ILE A 193 13.44 6.81 -2.36
C ILE A 193 14.36 7.63 -1.44
N LEU A 194 15.57 7.12 -1.18
CA LEU A 194 16.59 7.85 -0.42
C LEU A 194 16.90 9.22 -1.05
N GLN A 195 17.18 9.27 -2.35
CA GLN A 195 17.53 10.49 -3.08
C GLN A 195 16.38 11.53 -3.05
N LEU A 196 15.13 11.09 -3.22
CA LEU A 196 13.95 11.96 -3.12
C LEU A 196 13.82 12.59 -1.74
N ARG A 197 13.88 11.76 -0.69
CA ARG A 197 13.75 12.21 0.69
C ARG A 197 14.88 13.14 1.07
N LEU A 198 16.12 12.80 0.68
CA LEU A 198 17.30 13.64 0.90
C LEU A 198 17.16 15.00 0.21
N ASN A 199 16.69 15.03 -1.04
CA ASN A 199 16.44 16.27 -1.76
C ASN A 199 15.32 17.12 -1.11
N ARG A 200 14.23 16.50 -0.63
CA ARG A 200 13.17 17.25 0.07
C ARG A 200 13.68 17.89 1.36
N VAL A 201 14.44 17.14 2.15
CA VAL A 201 15.08 17.63 3.38
C VAL A 201 16.11 18.74 3.05
N SER A 202 16.88 18.60 1.96
CA SER A 202 17.86 19.61 1.54
C SER A 202 17.25 21.00 1.26
N ARG A 203 15.95 21.10 0.95
CA ARG A 203 15.26 22.41 0.78
C ARG A 203 15.26 23.22 2.08
N ASN A 204 15.14 22.54 3.22
CA ASN A 204 15.18 23.14 4.55
C ASN A 204 16.59 23.14 5.15
N TYR A 205 17.49 22.29 4.64
CA TYR A 205 18.90 22.19 5.06
C TYR A 205 19.83 22.33 3.83
N PRO A 206 20.03 23.56 3.30
CA PRO A 206 20.71 23.77 2.01
C PRO A 206 22.18 23.39 1.97
N ALA A 207 22.80 23.17 3.14
CA ALA A 207 24.15 22.64 3.24
C ALA A 207 24.25 21.19 2.72
N ILE A 208 23.14 20.44 2.70
CA ILE A 208 23.07 19.10 2.09
C ILE A 208 23.04 19.28 0.57
N PRO A 209 24.04 18.79 -0.19
CA PRO A 209 24.03 18.85 -1.64
C PRO A 209 22.80 18.15 -2.22
N LYS A 210 22.19 18.75 -3.26
CA LYS A 210 21.16 18.08 -4.06
C LYS A 210 21.78 16.97 -4.89
N VAL A 211 21.05 15.88 -5.03
CA VAL A 211 21.46 14.68 -5.77
C VAL A 211 20.54 14.41 -6.95
N SER A 212 21.06 13.78 -8.00
CA SER A 212 20.22 13.26 -9.08
C SER A 212 19.34 12.12 -8.55
N VAL A 213 18.08 12.05 -8.99
CA VAL A 213 17.12 11.01 -8.59
C VAL A 213 17.08 9.91 -9.66
N ASP A 214 18.22 9.26 -9.85
CA ASP A 214 18.46 8.23 -10.87
C ASP A 214 18.32 6.80 -10.32
N GLY A 215 18.16 6.66 -9.00
CA GLY A 215 18.13 5.36 -8.34
C GLY A 215 19.48 4.66 -8.29
N VAL A 216 20.60 5.38 -8.47
CA VAL A 216 21.96 4.86 -8.38
C VAL A 216 22.72 5.56 -7.26
N TYR A 217 23.30 4.78 -6.35
CA TYR A 217 24.05 5.33 -5.22
C TYR A 217 25.49 5.59 -5.69
N GLY A 218 25.66 6.71 -6.39
CA GLY A 218 26.96 7.19 -6.84
C GLY A 218 27.67 8.09 -5.81
N GLU A 219 28.82 8.63 -6.20
CA GLU A 219 29.65 9.52 -5.38
C GLU A 219 28.87 10.75 -4.86
N GLN A 220 28.03 11.36 -5.71
CA GLN A 220 27.17 12.49 -5.31
C GLN A 220 26.20 12.11 -4.18
N THR A 221 25.56 10.94 -4.28
CA THR A 221 24.65 10.44 -3.25
C THR A 221 25.41 10.19 -1.94
N ARG A 222 26.60 9.59 -2.00
CA ARG A 222 27.45 9.34 -0.83
C ARG A 222 27.85 10.64 -0.13
N ASP A 223 28.28 11.64 -0.88
CA ASP A 223 28.75 12.91 -0.30
C ASP A 223 27.60 13.72 0.31
N ALA A 224 26.42 13.67 -0.30
CA ALA A 224 25.21 14.25 0.29
C ALA A 224 24.79 13.54 1.58
N VAL A 225 24.86 12.20 1.61
CA VAL A 225 24.60 11.41 2.82
C VAL A 225 25.63 11.71 3.91
N ARG A 226 26.92 11.82 3.58
CA ARG A 226 27.95 12.19 4.55
C ARG A 226 27.68 13.56 5.17
N THR A 227 27.28 14.53 4.35
CA THR A 227 26.93 15.88 4.80
C THR A 227 25.70 15.85 5.71
N PHE A 228 24.66 15.10 5.31
CA PHE A 228 23.48 14.86 6.16
C PHE A 228 23.88 14.26 7.51
N GLN A 229 24.72 13.22 7.53
CA GLN A 229 25.18 12.58 8.76
C GLN A 229 25.93 13.56 9.67
N GLN A 230 26.79 14.42 9.13
CA GLN A 230 27.50 15.44 9.89
C GLN A 230 26.54 16.45 10.54
N ILE A 231 25.56 16.97 9.78
CA ILE A 231 24.59 17.94 10.29
C ILE A 231 23.75 17.37 11.44
N PHE A 232 23.43 16.07 11.37
CA PHE A 232 22.56 15.41 12.35
C PHE A 232 23.31 14.57 13.38
N ASN A 233 24.62 14.81 13.57
CA ASN A 233 25.48 14.14 14.57
C ASN A 233 25.44 12.61 14.48
N LEU A 234 25.41 12.07 13.26
CA LEU A 234 25.55 10.64 12.96
C LEU A 234 26.99 10.33 12.54
N ASN A 235 27.36 9.05 12.48
CA ASN A 235 28.64 8.63 11.93
C ASN A 235 28.74 9.05 10.44
N PRO A 236 29.70 9.91 10.03
CA PRO A 236 29.75 10.46 8.67
C PRO A 236 30.52 9.55 7.69
N ASP A 237 30.10 8.29 7.61
CA ASP A 237 30.70 7.27 6.74
C ASP A 237 30.20 7.31 5.30
N GLY A 238 29.11 8.05 5.02
CA GLY A 238 28.45 8.07 3.72
C GLY A 238 27.66 6.80 3.42
N ILE A 239 27.40 5.95 4.42
CA ILE A 239 26.62 4.72 4.34
C ILE A 239 25.27 4.92 5.03
N VAL A 240 24.18 4.62 4.32
CA VAL A 240 22.83 4.69 4.89
C VAL A 240 22.50 3.38 5.59
N GLY A 241 22.96 3.26 6.83
CA GLY A 241 22.49 2.23 7.76
C GLY A 241 21.17 2.61 8.44
N LYS A 242 20.70 1.75 9.36
CA LYS A 242 19.42 1.90 10.08
C LYS A 242 19.24 3.28 10.72
N ALA A 243 20.25 3.78 11.41
CA ALA A 243 20.20 5.09 12.10
C ALA A 243 20.05 6.26 11.10
N THR A 244 20.85 6.27 10.04
CA THR A 244 20.78 7.28 8.98
C THR A 244 19.42 7.28 8.28
N TRP A 245 18.90 6.09 7.95
CA TRP A 245 17.61 5.94 7.28
C TRP A 245 16.46 6.50 8.11
N TYR A 246 16.35 6.10 9.38
CA TYR A 246 15.26 6.56 10.24
C TYR A 246 15.38 8.04 10.61
N LYS A 247 16.59 8.57 10.75
CA LYS A 247 16.77 10.01 10.93
C LYS A 247 16.28 10.79 9.70
N LEU A 248 16.55 10.28 8.50
CA LEU A 248 16.06 10.89 7.27
C LEU A 248 14.54 10.79 7.16
N GLU A 249 13.95 9.65 7.50
CA GLU A 249 12.49 9.46 7.54
C GLU A 249 11.82 10.44 8.50
N ASN A 250 12.35 10.55 9.71
CA ASN A 250 11.84 11.45 10.74
C ASN A 250 11.83 12.91 10.27
N LEU A 251 12.93 13.36 9.67
CA LEU A 251 13.05 14.71 9.14
C LEU A 251 12.15 14.93 7.93
N TYR A 252 12.02 13.93 7.06
CA TYR A 252 11.12 13.98 5.92
C TYR A 252 9.66 14.16 6.36
N VAL A 253 9.21 13.36 7.34
CA VAL A 253 7.88 13.48 7.96
C VAL A 253 7.67 14.87 8.58
N ALA A 254 8.68 15.39 9.27
CA ALA A 254 8.62 16.70 9.92
C ALA A 254 8.56 17.85 8.90
N VAL A 255 9.39 17.86 7.85
CA VAL A 255 9.39 18.99 6.88
C VAL A 255 8.16 19.01 5.96
N LYS A 256 7.42 17.90 5.89
CA LYS A 256 6.16 17.74 5.14
C LYS A 256 4.92 17.86 6.05
N ASN A 257 5.09 18.03 7.36
CA ASN A 257 4.02 18.07 8.37
C ASN A 257 3.07 16.85 8.31
N LEU A 258 3.57 15.65 7.95
CA LEU A 258 2.71 14.48 7.67
C LEU A 258 2.01 13.89 8.91
N SER A 259 2.41 14.33 10.10
CA SER A 259 1.80 13.94 11.38
C SER A 259 1.05 15.12 12.01
N GLU A 260 0.66 16.09 11.20
CA GLU A 260 -0.10 17.28 11.61
C GLU A 260 -1.33 17.44 10.70
N LEU A 261 -2.34 18.18 11.18
CA LEU A 261 -3.62 18.36 10.50
C LEU A 261 -3.49 19.08 9.13
N GLN A 262 -2.55 20.04 9.04
CA GLN A 262 -2.22 20.81 7.84
C GLN A 262 -1.06 20.19 7.03
N SER A 263 -1.08 18.86 6.89
CA SER A 263 -0.09 18.10 6.11
C SER A 263 0.04 18.64 4.67
N GLU A 264 1.28 18.81 4.17
CA GLU A 264 1.57 19.07 2.74
C GLU A 264 1.24 17.85 1.88
N GLY A 265 1.13 16.68 2.52
CA GLY A 265 0.85 15.39 1.92
C GLY A 265 2.03 14.73 1.19
N TYR A 266 1.95 13.41 1.01
CA TYR A 266 2.66 12.76 -0.08
C TYR A 266 1.81 12.94 -1.34
N THR A 267 2.28 13.77 -2.26
CA THR A 267 1.63 13.86 -3.56
C THR A 267 1.88 12.57 -4.36
N PHE A 268 0.97 12.24 -5.27
CA PHE A 268 1.27 11.19 -6.25
C PHE A 268 2.51 11.54 -7.07
N GLU A 269 2.93 12.81 -7.15
CA GLU A 269 4.22 13.23 -7.72
C GLU A 269 5.43 12.68 -6.95
N ASP A 270 5.43 12.77 -5.61
CA ASP A 270 6.45 12.19 -4.70
C ASP A 270 6.48 10.64 -4.78
N PHE A 271 5.35 10.02 -5.12
CA PHE A 271 5.22 8.59 -5.40
C PHE A 271 5.56 8.22 -6.85
N SER A 272 5.26 9.09 -7.81
CA SER A 272 5.50 8.92 -9.24
C SER A 272 6.97 9.06 -9.58
N ALA A 273 7.77 9.68 -8.72
CA ALA A 273 9.21 9.57 -8.74
C ALA A 273 9.74 8.16 -8.37
N GLN A 274 8.85 7.18 -8.16
CA GLN A 274 9.14 5.74 -8.15
C GLN A 274 8.90 5.07 -9.54
N PHE A 275 8.38 5.83 -10.50
CA PHE A 275 8.28 5.52 -11.94
C PHE A 275 9.00 6.64 -12.72
N PRO A 276 9.35 6.48 -14.00
CA PRO A 276 9.87 7.62 -14.77
C PRO A 276 8.81 8.74 -14.75
N SER A 277 9.26 10.00 -14.68
CA SER A 277 8.47 11.18 -15.05
C SER A 277 7.60 10.88 -16.27
N ALA A 278 6.34 11.32 -16.25
CA ALA A 278 5.28 11.05 -17.22
C ALA A 278 5.69 10.21 -18.45
N LEU A 279 5.12 9.00 -18.59
CA LEU A 279 5.50 8.15 -19.72
C LEU A 279 5.07 8.79 -21.03
N GLU A 280 6.01 8.99 -21.93
CA GLU A 280 5.79 9.63 -23.21
C GLU A 280 6.49 8.88 -24.35
N TYR A 281 6.26 9.34 -25.58
CA TYR A 281 6.84 8.75 -26.78
C TYR A 281 8.37 8.61 -26.66
N GLY A 282 8.87 7.41 -26.97
CA GLY A 282 10.29 7.08 -26.90
C GLY A 282 10.73 6.41 -25.60
N PHE A 283 9.89 6.40 -24.56
CA PHE A 283 10.22 5.74 -23.29
C PHE A 283 10.20 4.22 -23.44
N ARG A 284 11.02 3.52 -22.65
CA ARG A 284 11.14 2.05 -22.70
C ARG A 284 11.27 1.45 -21.30
N GLY A 285 10.87 0.19 -21.18
CA GLY A 285 11.03 -0.61 -19.97
C GLY A 285 9.71 -1.00 -19.31
N ARG A 286 9.83 -1.61 -18.13
CA ARG A 286 8.71 -2.29 -17.45
C ARG A 286 7.51 -1.40 -17.14
N ALA A 287 7.72 -0.11 -16.89
CA ALA A 287 6.62 0.84 -16.64
C ALA A 287 5.72 1.01 -17.89
N VAL A 288 6.32 1.00 -19.09
CA VAL A 288 5.59 1.07 -20.35
C VAL A 288 4.85 -0.23 -20.63
N ALA A 289 5.44 -1.39 -20.32
CA ALA A 289 4.75 -2.68 -20.46
C ALA A 289 3.51 -2.77 -19.55
N ILE A 290 3.60 -2.23 -18.33
CA ILE A 290 2.46 -2.14 -17.39
C ILE A 290 1.37 -1.22 -17.94
N LEU A 291 1.75 -0.06 -18.50
CA LEU A 291 0.82 0.85 -19.16
C LEU A 291 0.10 0.15 -20.31
N GLN A 292 0.84 -0.48 -21.23
CA GLN A 292 0.30 -1.18 -22.41
C GLN A 292 -0.64 -2.31 -22.01
N HIS A 293 -0.28 -3.10 -21.01
CA HIS A 293 -1.13 -4.17 -20.50
C HIS A 293 -2.45 -3.63 -19.94
N ARG A 294 -2.40 -2.57 -19.11
CA ARG A 294 -3.61 -1.95 -18.54
C ARG A 294 -4.47 -1.29 -19.61
N LEU A 295 -3.87 -0.61 -20.58
CA LEU A 295 -4.57 -0.04 -21.73
C LEU A 295 -5.30 -1.12 -22.53
N ASN A 296 -4.68 -2.29 -22.76
CA ASN A 296 -5.34 -3.40 -23.44
C ASN A 296 -6.53 -3.96 -22.66
N MET A 297 -6.39 -4.06 -21.34
CA MET A 297 -7.49 -4.51 -20.48
C MET A 297 -8.66 -3.52 -20.49
N VAL A 298 -8.38 -2.22 -20.53
CA VAL A 298 -9.44 -1.21 -20.70
C VAL A 298 -10.01 -1.22 -22.13
N ALA A 299 -9.16 -1.36 -23.15
CA ALA A 299 -9.57 -1.41 -24.56
C ALA A 299 -10.52 -2.58 -24.87
N ALA A 300 -10.38 -3.71 -24.17
CA ALA A 300 -11.29 -4.85 -24.28
C ALA A 300 -12.75 -4.51 -23.92
N TYR A 301 -12.98 -3.52 -23.06
CA TYR A 301 -14.31 -3.08 -22.61
C TYR A 301 -14.75 -1.75 -23.23
N TYR A 302 -13.78 -0.95 -23.71
CA TYR A 302 -14.01 0.35 -24.30
C TYR A 302 -13.45 0.38 -25.72
N GLY A 303 -14.23 -0.09 -26.70
CA GLY A 303 -13.81 -0.25 -28.10
C GLY A 303 -13.41 1.03 -28.85
N THR A 304 -13.44 2.19 -28.19
CA THR A 304 -12.87 3.46 -28.70
C THR A 304 -11.37 3.57 -28.43
N ILE A 305 -10.83 2.72 -27.55
CA ILE A 305 -9.42 2.69 -27.17
C ILE A 305 -8.77 1.54 -27.95
N PRO A 306 -7.75 1.80 -28.80
CA PRO A 306 -7.06 0.75 -29.54
C PRO A 306 -6.15 -0.06 -28.61
N THR A 307 -6.05 -1.37 -28.87
CA THR A 307 -5.05 -2.24 -28.23
C THR A 307 -3.65 -1.98 -28.78
N VAL A 308 -2.64 -2.32 -27.99
CA VAL A 308 -1.22 -2.09 -28.26
C VAL A 308 -0.40 -3.33 -27.93
N ALA A 309 0.75 -3.51 -28.58
CA ALA A 309 1.68 -4.57 -28.19
C ALA A 309 2.24 -4.29 -26.79
N VAL A 310 2.39 -5.33 -25.96
CA VAL A 310 2.99 -5.23 -24.61
C VAL A 310 4.50 -5.53 -24.72
N ASP A 311 5.21 -4.66 -25.42
CA ASP A 311 6.64 -4.79 -25.72
C ASP A 311 7.53 -3.93 -24.80
N GLY A 312 6.93 -3.13 -23.93
CA GLY A 312 7.63 -2.20 -23.06
C GLY A 312 8.25 -1.01 -23.81
N ILE A 313 7.80 -0.71 -25.04
CA ILE A 313 8.28 0.43 -25.85
C ILE A 313 7.13 1.41 -26.08
N PHE A 314 7.30 2.65 -25.66
CA PHE A 314 6.28 3.68 -25.80
C PHE A 314 6.39 4.27 -27.21
N GLY A 315 5.95 3.49 -28.19
CA GLY A 315 5.88 3.88 -29.59
C GLY A 315 4.61 4.65 -29.94
N GLU A 316 4.42 4.91 -31.23
CA GLU A 316 3.29 5.69 -31.74
C GLU A 316 1.94 5.03 -31.42
N ASP A 317 1.87 3.69 -31.44
CA ASP A 317 0.64 2.97 -31.11
C ASP A 317 0.28 3.10 -29.62
N THR A 318 1.28 3.07 -28.74
CA THR A 318 1.09 3.32 -27.29
C THR A 318 0.60 4.74 -27.04
N ARG A 319 1.21 5.73 -27.71
CA ARG A 319 0.78 7.13 -27.63
C ARG A 319 -0.67 7.31 -28.11
N ARG A 320 -1.04 6.70 -29.23
CA ARG A 320 -2.41 6.77 -29.77
C ARG A 320 -3.44 6.14 -28.82
N SER A 321 -3.11 5.01 -28.20
CA SER A 321 -3.96 4.37 -27.20
C SER A 321 -4.13 5.24 -25.95
N VAL A 322 -3.06 5.90 -25.49
CA VAL A 322 -3.13 6.89 -24.39
C VAL A 322 -4.03 8.06 -24.75
N ILE A 323 -3.87 8.65 -25.94
CA ILE A 323 -4.73 9.77 -26.40
C ILE A 323 -6.20 9.34 -26.48
N ALA A 324 -6.47 8.14 -27.00
CA ALA A 324 -7.83 7.62 -27.06
C ALA A 324 -8.43 7.39 -25.66
N PHE A 325 -7.64 6.85 -24.73
CA PHE A 325 -8.01 6.73 -23.33
C PHE A 325 -8.31 8.10 -22.70
N GLN A 326 -7.43 9.09 -22.89
CA GLN A 326 -7.60 10.44 -22.37
C GLN A 326 -8.89 11.08 -22.89
N ASN A 327 -9.14 11.02 -24.21
CA ASN A 327 -10.38 11.50 -24.80
C ASN A 327 -11.62 10.78 -24.24
N ARG A 328 -11.55 9.46 -24.10
CA ARG A 328 -12.67 8.65 -23.60
C ARG A 328 -13.09 9.03 -22.19
N PHE A 329 -12.13 9.41 -21.35
CA PHE A 329 -12.34 9.66 -19.93
C PHE A 329 -12.26 11.15 -19.54
N GLY A 330 -12.30 12.04 -20.52
CA GLY A 330 -12.38 13.50 -20.29
C GLY A 330 -11.09 14.13 -19.75
N LEU A 331 -9.94 13.55 -20.08
CA LEU A 331 -8.61 14.08 -19.73
C LEU A 331 -8.03 14.91 -20.89
N ASN A 332 -6.97 15.69 -20.62
CA ASN A 332 -6.19 16.37 -21.66
C ASN A 332 -5.57 15.34 -22.64
N PRO A 333 -5.86 15.38 -23.94
CA PRO A 333 -5.43 14.35 -24.90
C PRO A 333 -4.03 14.63 -25.47
N ASP A 334 -3.03 14.82 -24.60
CA ASP A 334 -1.64 15.13 -24.97
C ASP A 334 -0.79 13.89 -25.33
N GLY A 335 -1.29 12.69 -25.03
CA GLY A 335 -0.57 11.43 -25.25
C GLY A 335 0.57 11.19 -24.27
N VAL A 336 0.61 11.97 -23.18
CA VAL A 336 1.58 11.87 -22.09
C VAL A 336 0.88 11.27 -20.87
N VAL A 337 1.44 10.19 -20.32
CA VAL A 337 0.86 9.54 -19.15
C VAL A 337 1.37 10.19 -17.88
N GLY A 338 0.84 11.37 -17.61
CA GLY A 338 0.97 12.08 -16.34
C GLY A 338 0.05 11.52 -15.24
N GLU A 339 0.07 12.16 -14.08
CA GLU A 339 -0.66 11.78 -12.86
C GLU A 339 -2.15 11.48 -13.10
N ALA A 340 -2.88 12.44 -13.67
CA ALA A 340 -4.32 12.30 -13.94
C ALA A 340 -4.64 11.11 -14.87
N THR A 341 -3.73 10.82 -15.82
CA THR A 341 -3.91 9.71 -16.76
C THR A 341 -3.67 8.37 -16.08
N TRP A 342 -2.65 8.28 -15.23
CA TRP A 342 -2.34 7.07 -14.47
C TRP A 342 -3.43 6.70 -13.47
N GLU A 343 -3.89 7.68 -12.70
CA GLU A 343 -4.93 7.46 -11.69
C GLU A 343 -6.24 6.99 -12.34
N LYS A 344 -6.65 7.68 -13.41
CA LYS A 344 -7.86 7.31 -14.14
C LYS A 344 -7.74 5.90 -14.74
N LEU A 345 -6.60 5.57 -15.35
CA LEU A 345 -6.35 4.25 -15.93
C LEU A 345 -6.42 3.15 -14.88
N PHE A 346 -5.84 3.40 -13.71
CA PHE A 346 -5.88 2.45 -12.59
C PHE A 346 -7.30 2.22 -12.08
N ARG A 347 -8.08 3.28 -11.82
CA ARG A 347 -9.47 3.16 -11.32
C ARG A 347 -10.36 2.40 -12.31
N VAL A 348 -10.25 2.69 -13.61
CA VAL A 348 -11.02 2.00 -14.66
C VAL A 348 -10.61 0.53 -14.76
N TYR A 349 -9.30 0.24 -14.71
CA TYR A 349 -8.79 -1.11 -14.72
C TYR A 349 -9.28 -1.93 -13.51
N GLN A 350 -9.26 -1.38 -12.29
CA GLN A 350 -9.77 -2.07 -11.10
C GLN A 350 -11.29 -2.33 -11.17
N GLY A 351 -12.08 -1.33 -11.56
CA GLY A 351 -13.53 -1.52 -11.71
C GLY A 351 -13.90 -2.57 -12.76
N ILE A 352 -13.08 -2.73 -13.81
CA ILE A 352 -13.22 -3.83 -14.77
C ILE A 352 -12.96 -5.17 -14.06
N LEU A 353 -11.86 -5.32 -13.32
CA LEU A 353 -11.55 -6.55 -12.57
C LEU A 353 -12.64 -6.91 -11.56
N ASP A 354 -13.18 -5.92 -10.85
CA ASP A 354 -14.26 -6.10 -9.87
C ASP A 354 -15.58 -6.55 -10.52
N SER A 355 -15.81 -6.18 -11.78
CA SER A 355 -17.01 -6.57 -12.54
C SER A 355 -16.95 -7.97 -13.15
N ILE A 356 -15.78 -8.63 -13.14
CA ILE A 356 -15.52 -9.88 -13.87
C ILE A 356 -15.42 -11.11 -12.94
N LEU A 357 -15.05 -10.95 -11.67
CA LEU A 357 -14.70 -12.08 -10.80
C LEU A 357 -15.59 -12.21 -9.55
N ASP A 358 -16.19 -13.40 -9.38
CA ASP A 358 -16.81 -13.84 -8.12
C ASP A 358 -15.72 -13.96 -7.03
N PRO A 359 -15.91 -13.43 -5.79
CA PRO A 359 -14.92 -13.46 -4.71
C PRO A 359 -14.29 -14.84 -4.42
N ALA A 360 -15.01 -15.93 -4.68
CA ALA A 360 -14.55 -17.30 -4.39
C ALA A 360 -13.55 -17.86 -5.42
N GLU A 361 -13.49 -17.31 -6.63
CA GLU A 361 -12.60 -17.78 -7.72
C GLU A 361 -11.33 -16.92 -7.85
N ARG A 362 -11.12 -15.98 -6.92
CA ARG A 362 -9.97 -15.08 -6.94
C ARG A 362 -8.70 -15.85 -6.56
N PRO A 363 -7.63 -15.78 -7.36
CA PRO A 363 -6.34 -16.31 -6.96
C PRO A 363 -5.90 -15.64 -5.67
N VAL A 364 -5.69 -16.43 -4.61
CA VAL A 364 -5.42 -15.88 -3.29
C VAL A 364 -4.03 -15.25 -3.30
N PRO A 365 -3.88 -13.97 -2.90
CA PRO A 365 -2.60 -13.28 -2.89
C PRO A 365 -1.52 -14.00 -2.06
N TRP A 366 -0.28 -13.68 -2.38
CA TRP A 366 0.86 -14.10 -1.57
C TRP A 366 0.79 -13.48 -0.17
N ASP A 367 0.88 -14.31 0.87
CA ASP A 367 0.75 -13.93 2.28
C ASP A 367 2.09 -13.76 3.00
N GLY A 368 3.21 -13.88 2.27
CA GLY A 368 4.55 -13.75 2.82
C GLY A 368 5.22 -15.06 3.26
N GLN A 369 4.50 -16.20 3.28
CA GLN A 369 5.06 -17.46 3.79
C GLN A 369 5.51 -18.41 2.68
N ALA A 370 6.83 -18.61 2.55
CA ALA A 370 7.42 -19.58 1.63
C ALA A 370 6.86 -21.00 1.86
N LEU A 371 6.40 -21.67 0.80
CA LEU A 371 6.02 -23.08 0.85
C LEU A 371 7.15 -23.94 0.27
N SER A 372 7.60 -24.90 1.06
CA SER A 372 8.66 -25.86 0.71
C SER A 372 8.37 -27.25 1.25
N TYR A 373 9.22 -28.22 0.93
CA TYR A 373 9.13 -29.60 1.46
C TYR A 373 8.87 -29.60 2.98
N GLY A 374 7.86 -30.36 3.41
CA GLY A 374 7.44 -30.45 4.81
C GLY A 374 6.31 -29.50 5.21
N SER A 375 6.00 -28.47 4.41
CA SER A 375 4.90 -27.53 4.68
C SER A 375 3.55 -28.25 4.71
N ARG A 376 2.62 -27.80 5.56
CA ARG A 376 1.28 -28.39 5.74
C ARG A 376 0.21 -27.31 5.86
N GLY A 377 -1.01 -27.61 5.41
CA GLY A 377 -2.20 -26.78 5.63
C GLY A 377 -2.89 -26.36 4.34
N GLU A 378 -3.92 -25.52 4.49
CA GLU A 378 -4.80 -25.11 3.39
C GLU A 378 -4.05 -24.47 2.22
N ARG A 379 -2.98 -23.72 2.52
CA ARG A 379 -2.15 -23.05 1.50
C ARG A 379 -1.43 -24.03 0.58
N VAL A 380 -0.99 -25.17 1.14
CA VAL A 380 -0.38 -26.23 0.36
C VAL A 380 -1.43 -26.95 -0.48
N ARG A 381 -2.65 -27.13 0.05
CA ARG A 381 -3.77 -27.71 -0.71
C ARG A 381 -4.16 -26.82 -1.89
N LEU A 382 -4.27 -25.53 -1.65
CA LEU A 382 -4.58 -24.53 -2.66
C LEU A 382 -3.49 -24.44 -3.74
N LEU A 383 -2.21 -24.51 -3.35
CA LEU A 383 -1.11 -24.62 -4.30
C LEU A 383 -1.23 -25.89 -5.16
N GLN A 384 -1.56 -27.03 -4.55
CA GLN A 384 -1.73 -28.31 -5.24
C GLN A 384 -2.90 -28.25 -6.23
N GLU A 385 -4.00 -27.60 -5.85
CA GLU A 385 -5.15 -27.33 -6.73
C GLU A 385 -4.74 -26.45 -7.93
N TYR A 386 -4.04 -25.34 -7.70
CA TYR A 386 -3.55 -24.48 -8.78
C TYR A 386 -2.62 -25.23 -9.74
N LEU A 387 -1.69 -26.03 -9.20
CA LEU A 387 -0.79 -26.85 -10.01
C LEU A 387 -1.54 -27.92 -10.81
N ASN A 388 -2.59 -28.52 -10.26
CA ASN A 388 -3.41 -29.51 -10.96
C ASN A 388 -4.19 -28.91 -12.13
N VAL A 389 -4.75 -27.71 -11.95
CA VAL A 389 -5.42 -26.97 -13.03
C VAL A 389 -4.41 -26.55 -14.12
N ILE A 390 -3.19 -26.19 -13.74
CA ILE A 390 -2.13 -25.91 -14.71
C ILE A 390 -1.69 -27.19 -15.44
N ALA A 391 -1.61 -28.32 -14.73
CA ALA A 391 -1.29 -29.63 -15.29
C ALA A 391 -2.33 -30.20 -16.26
N ASP A 392 -3.56 -29.66 -16.26
CA ASP A 392 -4.57 -30.00 -17.28
C ASP A 392 -4.26 -29.38 -18.66
N VAL A 393 -3.42 -28.34 -18.69
CA VAL A 393 -3.10 -27.57 -19.90
C VAL A 393 -1.63 -27.73 -20.31
N TYR A 394 -0.74 -27.87 -19.34
CA TYR A 394 0.70 -28.00 -19.54
C TYR A 394 1.18 -29.37 -19.07
N ASP A 395 2.22 -29.91 -19.70
CA ASP A 395 2.80 -31.23 -19.37
C ASP A 395 3.55 -31.19 -18.03
N LEU A 396 2.77 -31.17 -16.95
CA LEU A 396 3.21 -31.18 -15.56
C LEU A 396 2.57 -32.37 -14.83
N PRO A 397 3.27 -32.97 -13.86
CA PRO A 397 2.68 -34.05 -13.08
C PRO A 397 1.57 -33.51 -12.17
N LYS A 398 0.42 -34.18 -12.17
CA LYS A 398 -0.63 -33.94 -11.17
C LYS A 398 -0.17 -34.38 -9.79
N VAL A 399 -0.67 -33.68 -8.77
CA VAL A 399 -0.32 -33.89 -7.36
C VAL A 399 -1.59 -34.14 -6.54
N ASN A 400 -1.48 -34.97 -5.51
CA ASN A 400 -2.61 -35.19 -4.60
C ASN A 400 -2.77 -33.99 -3.65
N GLU A 401 -3.98 -33.44 -3.56
CA GLU A 401 -4.38 -32.26 -2.76
C GLU A 401 -4.49 -32.56 -1.24
N THR A 402 -3.46 -33.22 -0.73
CA THR A 402 -3.38 -33.67 0.67
C THR A 402 -3.18 -32.51 1.65
N GLY A 403 -2.79 -31.33 1.16
CA GLY A 403 -2.35 -30.22 1.99
C GLY A 403 -0.99 -30.46 2.65
N PHE A 404 -0.22 -31.46 2.20
CA PHE A 404 1.17 -31.72 2.61
C PHE A 404 2.11 -31.56 1.41
N PHE A 405 3.16 -30.75 1.58
CA PHE A 405 4.12 -30.43 0.53
C PHE A 405 5.22 -31.50 0.54
N GLY A 406 4.92 -32.65 -0.06
CA GLY A 406 5.84 -33.79 -0.20
C GLY A 406 6.68 -33.73 -1.48
N ASP A 407 7.33 -34.85 -1.81
CA ASP A 407 8.21 -34.95 -2.99
C ASP A 407 7.47 -34.67 -4.31
N ASP A 408 6.23 -35.13 -4.44
CA ASP A 408 5.41 -34.92 -5.64
C ASP A 408 5.12 -33.43 -5.88
N THR A 409 4.72 -32.71 -4.83
CA THR A 409 4.45 -31.26 -4.91
C THR A 409 5.71 -30.47 -5.19
N ARG A 410 6.84 -30.85 -4.57
CA ARG A 410 8.14 -30.23 -4.84
C ARG A 410 8.58 -30.43 -6.29
N ASN A 411 8.40 -31.63 -6.84
CA ASN A 411 8.74 -31.92 -8.22
C ASN A 411 7.84 -31.14 -9.19
N ALA A 412 6.52 -31.08 -8.95
CA ALA A 412 5.59 -30.29 -9.76
C ALA A 412 5.93 -28.79 -9.74
N VAL A 413 6.26 -28.23 -8.58
CA VAL A 413 6.70 -26.83 -8.46
C VAL A 413 8.00 -26.58 -9.23
N ARG A 414 8.97 -27.49 -9.12
CA ARG A 414 10.25 -27.36 -9.83
C ARG A 414 10.05 -27.36 -11.34
N LEU A 415 9.24 -28.28 -11.86
CA LEU A 415 8.94 -28.36 -13.29
C LEU A 415 8.13 -27.14 -13.77
N PHE A 416 7.19 -26.64 -12.95
CA PHE A 416 6.51 -25.38 -13.23
C PHE A 416 7.49 -24.20 -13.27
N GLN A 417 8.45 -24.13 -12.35
CA GLN A 417 9.47 -23.08 -12.33
C GLN A 417 10.33 -23.13 -13.59
N GLU A 418 10.75 -24.31 -14.04
CA GLU A 418 11.46 -24.48 -15.32
C GLU A 418 10.61 -23.99 -16.50
N LEU A 419 9.36 -24.42 -16.58
CA LEU A 419 8.40 -23.99 -17.60
C LEU A 419 8.19 -22.47 -17.61
N ALA A 420 8.18 -21.85 -16.43
CA ALA A 420 7.94 -20.41 -16.24
C ALA A 420 9.21 -19.55 -16.30
N GLY A 421 10.38 -20.13 -16.60
CA GLY A 421 11.66 -19.40 -16.65
C GLY A 421 12.10 -18.84 -15.29
N LEU A 422 11.71 -19.51 -14.20
CA LEU A 422 12.11 -19.20 -12.82
C LEU A 422 13.28 -20.11 -12.38
N ASN A 423 13.89 -19.78 -11.24
CA ASN A 423 14.88 -20.66 -10.61
C ASN A 423 14.18 -21.95 -10.12
N PRO A 424 14.58 -23.16 -10.58
CA PRO A 424 13.89 -24.40 -10.27
C PRO A 424 14.38 -25.00 -8.94
N ASP A 425 14.19 -24.26 -7.85
CA ASP A 425 14.58 -24.67 -6.49
C ASP A 425 13.53 -25.55 -5.78
N GLY A 426 12.33 -25.66 -6.35
CA GLY A 426 11.21 -26.38 -5.75
C GLY A 426 10.60 -25.68 -4.53
N VAL A 427 10.90 -24.39 -4.33
CA VAL A 427 10.37 -23.55 -3.25
C VAL A 427 9.42 -22.50 -3.84
N VAL A 428 8.19 -22.47 -3.31
CA VAL A 428 7.21 -21.47 -3.70
C VAL A 428 7.35 -20.25 -2.79
N GLY A 429 8.18 -19.29 -3.21
CA GLY A 429 8.19 -17.92 -2.69
C GLY A 429 7.31 -16.99 -3.52
N GLU A 430 7.26 -15.69 -3.17
CA GLU A 430 6.38 -14.68 -3.80
C GLU A 430 6.37 -14.73 -5.34
N ARG A 431 7.55 -14.79 -5.95
CA ARG A 431 7.69 -14.80 -7.42
C ARG A 431 7.12 -16.06 -8.05
N THR A 432 7.31 -17.21 -7.41
CA THR A 432 6.77 -18.50 -7.86
C THR A 432 5.26 -18.54 -7.65
N TRP A 433 4.78 -18.11 -6.48
CA TRP A 433 3.35 -18.05 -6.15
C TRP A 433 2.59 -17.16 -7.11
N ARG A 434 3.07 -15.92 -7.31
CA ARG A 434 2.41 -14.98 -8.21
C ARG A 434 2.35 -15.53 -9.63
N ARG A 435 3.40 -16.21 -10.08
CA ARG A 435 3.43 -16.81 -11.41
C ARG A 435 2.46 -17.99 -11.54
N ILE A 436 2.35 -18.84 -10.53
CA ILE A 436 1.35 -19.92 -10.47
C ILE A 436 -0.05 -19.32 -10.51
N THR A 437 -0.35 -18.31 -9.70
CA THR A 437 -1.68 -17.68 -9.66
C THR A 437 -2.03 -16.93 -10.94
N GLU A 438 -1.05 -16.31 -11.61
CA GLU A 438 -1.24 -15.68 -12.92
C GLU A 438 -1.63 -16.73 -13.97
N VAL A 439 -0.86 -17.82 -14.07
CA VAL A 439 -1.13 -18.88 -15.06
C VAL A 439 -2.44 -19.63 -14.75
N TYR A 440 -2.71 -19.89 -13.47
CA TYR A 440 -3.99 -20.45 -13.02
C TYR A 440 -5.16 -19.56 -13.42
N ALA A 441 -5.08 -18.24 -13.16
CA ALA A 441 -6.12 -17.30 -13.54
C ALA A 441 -6.31 -17.26 -15.06
N ASP A 442 -5.23 -17.26 -15.84
CA ASP A 442 -5.29 -17.30 -17.30
C ASP A 442 -6.00 -18.56 -17.82
N ILE A 443 -5.77 -19.72 -17.19
CA ILE A 443 -6.43 -20.99 -17.55
C ILE A 443 -7.92 -20.94 -17.16
N VAL A 444 -8.25 -20.57 -15.93
CA VAL A 444 -9.64 -20.53 -15.44
C VAL A 444 -10.47 -19.51 -16.21
N THR A 445 -9.91 -18.34 -16.53
CA THR A 445 -10.55 -17.32 -17.39
C THR A 445 -10.62 -17.74 -18.86
N GLY A 446 -9.69 -18.58 -19.32
CA GLY A 446 -9.74 -19.24 -20.62
C GLY A 446 -10.85 -20.30 -20.72
N LEU A 447 -11.09 -21.05 -19.64
CA LEU A 447 -12.09 -22.12 -19.52
C LEU A 447 -13.54 -21.62 -19.33
N THR A 448 -13.73 -20.39 -18.83
CA THR A 448 -15.05 -19.76 -18.64
C THR A 448 -15.63 -19.10 -19.90
N ARG A 449 -14.96 -19.21 -21.05
CA ARG A 449 -15.51 -18.77 -22.34
C ARG A 449 -16.71 -19.64 -22.75
N ARG A 450 -17.92 -19.07 -22.70
CA ARG A 450 -19.11 -19.67 -23.34
C ARG A 450 -18.90 -19.74 -24.85
N ALA A 451 -19.42 -20.82 -25.46
CA ALA A 451 -19.35 -21.09 -26.89
C ALA A 451 -19.86 -19.89 -27.73
N GLY A 452 -19.04 -19.42 -28.69
CA GLY A 452 -19.46 -18.45 -29.71
C GLY A 452 -18.49 -17.32 -30.05
N GLN A 453 -17.36 -17.17 -29.36
CA GLN A 453 -16.35 -16.16 -29.70
C GLN A 453 -15.03 -16.83 -30.06
N PHE A 454 -14.70 -16.85 -31.36
CA PHE A 454 -13.45 -17.42 -31.87
C PHE A 454 -12.33 -16.38 -31.95
N PRO A 455 -11.07 -16.80 -31.74
CA PRO A 455 -9.92 -15.92 -31.55
C PRO A 455 -9.14 -15.66 -32.85
N GLY A 456 -8.58 -14.45 -32.96
CA GLY A 456 -7.58 -14.11 -33.97
C GLY A 456 -6.20 -14.70 -33.65
N THR A 457 -6.02 -15.97 -34.03
CA THR A 457 -4.79 -16.68 -34.44
C THR A 457 -3.63 -17.02 -33.46
N VAL A 458 -3.53 -18.33 -33.18
CA VAL A 458 -2.40 -19.30 -33.29
C VAL A 458 -0.95 -18.79 -33.25
N LEU A 459 -0.18 -19.27 -32.27
CA LEU A 459 1.28 -19.38 -32.33
C LEU A 459 1.67 -20.74 -32.92
N ARG A 460 2.45 -20.73 -34.01
CA ARG A 460 3.03 -21.93 -34.65
C ARG A 460 4.43 -22.21 -34.09
N GLY A 461 4.73 -23.51 -33.96
CA GLY A 461 6.08 -24.08 -34.05
C GLY A 461 6.77 -24.30 -32.73
#